data_AF-A0A0Q0Z483-F1
#
_entry.id   AF-A0A0Q0Z483-F1
#
_cell.length_a   1.000
_cell.length_b   1.000
_cell.length_c   1.000
_cell.angle_alpha   90.00
_cell.angle_beta   90.00
_cell.angle_gamma   90.00
#
_symmetry.space_group_name_H-M   'P 1'
#
loop_
_entity.id
_entity.type
_entity.pdbx_description
1 polymer ?
#
loop_
_entity_poly.entity_id
_entity_poly.type
_entity_poly.pdbx_seq_one_letter_code
_entity_poly.pdbx_strand_id
1 'polypeptide(L)'
;MKSWWLLWCGYRRAPSLTRVTQGILITPHFTLRDVEVDTHQLRQGEAIPVAFGESHDYLGYPVEEGGAPNPAASLARNQRVTGNPAFFTDPTSAVRGEVVCLRADGADLTESDRAAAEETVRAAQVYCEDYPEEYALWRSAAEWE
;
A
#
# COMPACT_ATOMS: atom_id res chain seq x y z
N MET A 1 -9.08 -54.64 -36.42
CA MET A 1 -10.15 -53.68 -36.05
C MET A 1 -9.86 -53.17 -34.64
N LYS A 2 -9.86 -51.83 -34.45
CA LYS A 2 -9.79 -51.03 -33.19
C LYS A 2 -8.47 -51.15 -32.39
N SER A 3 -7.51 -50.23 -32.42
CA SER A 3 -7.49 -48.78 -32.15
C SER A 3 -7.87 -48.42 -30.71
N TRP A 4 -6.90 -47.91 -29.92
CA TRP A 4 -6.92 -46.58 -29.28
C TRP A 4 -5.71 -46.42 -28.34
N TRP A 5 -4.79 -45.54 -28.74
CA TRP A 5 -3.92 -44.81 -27.82
C TRP A 5 -4.77 -43.90 -26.94
N LEU A 6 -4.43 -43.74 -25.66
CA LEU A 6 -4.46 -42.45 -24.96
C LEU A 6 -3.76 -42.58 -23.60
N LEU A 7 -2.77 -41.70 -23.44
CA LEU A 7 -2.08 -41.41 -22.19
C LEU A 7 -3.07 -40.93 -21.12
N TRP A 8 -2.82 -41.29 -19.86
CA TRP A 8 -3.40 -40.55 -18.73
C TRP A 8 -2.33 -40.20 -17.69
N CYS A 9 -1.92 -38.93 -17.81
CA CYS A 9 -1.63 -37.95 -16.77
C CYS A 9 -0.94 -38.41 -15.48
N GLY A 10 0.33 -38.04 -15.38
CA GLY A 10 0.97 -37.82 -14.10
C GLY A 10 0.22 -36.79 -13.27
N TYR A 11 -0.02 -37.14 -12.01
CA TYR A 11 -0.30 -36.19 -10.94
C TYR A 11 0.96 -35.31 -10.73
N ARG A 12 1.16 -34.31 -11.59
CA ARG A 12 1.93 -33.14 -11.17
C ARG A 12 0.97 -32.29 -10.37
N ARG A 13 1.19 -32.23 -9.05
CA ARG A 13 0.69 -31.16 -8.19
C ARG A 13 0.87 -29.85 -8.95
N ALA A 14 -0.21 -29.12 -9.23
CA ALA A 14 -0.10 -27.76 -9.72
C ALA A 14 0.81 -26.99 -8.74
N PRO A 15 1.80 -26.22 -9.20
CA PRO A 15 2.44 -25.27 -8.30
C PRO A 15 1.31 -24.36 -7.79
N SER A 16 1.09 -24.36 -6.48
CA SER A 16 0.44 -23.23 -5.82
C SER A 16 1.33 -22.03 -6.15
N LEU A 17 0.97 -21.29 -7.20
CA LEU A 17 1.69 -20.11 -7.65
C LEU A 17 1.49 -19.04 -6.57
N THR A 18 2.34 -19.05 -5.55
CA THR A 18 2.52 -17.88 -4.70
C THR A 18 2.94 -16.74 -5.64
N ARG A 19 2.04 -15.78 -5.84
CA ARG A 19 2.35 -14.62 -6.68
C ARG A 19 3.14 -13.65 -5.83
N VAL A 20 4.47 -13.74 -5.95
CA VAL A 20 5.38 -12.70 -5.52
C VAL A 20 5.21 -11.52 -6.48
N THR A 21 4.98 -10.33 -5.93
CA THR A 21 4.85 -9.09 -6.70
C THR A 21 5.66 -7.99 -6.03
N GLN A 22 6.04 -6.98 -6.80
CA GLN A 22 6.73 -5.82 -6.27
C GLN A 22 5.75 -4.85 -5.62
N GLY A 23 6.10 -4.41 -4.41
CA GLY A 23 5.37 -3.42 -3.64
C GLY A 23 6.28 -2.28 -3.18
N ILE A 24 5.66 -1.23 -2.66
CA ILE A 24 6.36 -0.12 -2.01
C ILE A 24 6.00 -0.13 -0.53
N LEU A 25 7.01 -0.24 0.33
CA LEU A 25 6.90 -0.06 1.76
C LEU A 25 7.01 1.44 2.10
N ILE A 26 6.00 1.97 2.77
CA ILE A 26 5.97 3.34 3.28
C ILE A 26 5.93 3.30 4.80
N THR A 27 6.92 3.92 5.45
CA THR A 27 7.00 3.99 6.91
C THR A 27 6.45 5.30 7.47
N PRO A 28 6.08 5.37 8.76
CA PRO A 28 5.72 6.62 9.43
C PRO A 28 6.81 7.70 9.44
N HIS A 29 8.06 7.33 9.14
CA HIS A 29 9.23 8.22 9.13
C HIS A 29 9.63 8.67 7.72
N PHE A 30 8.68 8.69 6.78
CA PHE A 30 8.91 9.11 5.39
C PHE A 30 9.96 8.29 4.64
N THR A 31 10.28 7.09 5.13
CA THR A 31 11.11 6.14 4.36
C THR A 31 10.24 5.37 3.38
N LEU A 32 10.68 5.32 2.12
CA LEU A 32 10.10 4.56 1.02
C LEU A 32 11.09 3.50 0.56
N ARG A 33 10.65 2.24 0.38
CA ARG A 33 11.50 1.14 -0.12
C ARG A 33 10.72 0.20 -1.03
N ASP A 34 11.38 -0.29 -2.08
CA ASP A 34 10.87 -1.38 -2.89
C ASP A 34 10.97 -2.69 -2.10
N VAL A 35 9.90 -3.50 -2.11
CA VAL A 35 9.83 -4.78 -1.41
C VAL A 35 9.21 -5.85 -2.30
N GLU A 36 9.71 -7.08 -2.20
CA GLU A 36 9.04 -8.24 -2.80
C GLU A 36 8.07 -8.83 -1.80
N VAL A 37 6.83 -9.03 -2.23
CA VAL A 37 5.73 -9.39 -1.35
C VAL A 37 5.04 -10.61 -1.91
N ASP A 38 4.95 -11.65 -1.08
CA ASP A 38 4.06 -12.77 -1.33
C ASP A 38 2.63 -12.32 -0.99
N THR A 39 1.79 -12.16 -2.01
CA THR A 39 0.40 -11.73 -1.85
C THR A 39 -0.43 -12.68 -0.96
N HIS A 40 -0.01 -13.93 -0.77
CA HIS A 40 -0.65 -14.86 0.17
C HIS A 40 -0.26 -14.61 1.63
N GLN A 41 0.86 -13.94 1.88
CA GLN A 41 1.34 -13.59 3.23
C GLN A 41 0.82 -12.24 3.70
N LEU A 42 0.34 -11.40 2.79
CA LEU A 42 -0.44 -10.23 3.17
C LEU A 42 -1.63 -10.71 4.00
N ARG A 43 -1.76 -10.20 5.23
CA ARG A 43 -2.87 -10.55 6.11
C ARG A 43 -4.16 -10.38 5.31
N GLN A 44 -4.98 -11.43 5.26
CA GLN A 44 -6.36 -11.29 4.81
C GLN A 44 -7.06 -10.35 5.80
N GLY A 45 -7.18 -9.09 5.41
CA GLY A 45 -7.76 -7.99 6.16
C GLY A 45 -8.14 -6.86 5.19
N GLU A 46 -8.78 -5.80 5.69
CA GLU A 46 -9.21 -4.67 4.87
C GLU A 46 -8.00 -3.93 4.31
N ALA A 47 -7.60 -4.31 3.10
CA ALA A 47 -6.69 -3.53 2.29
C ALA A 47 -7.21 -2.10 2.21
N ILE A 48 -6.32 -1.14 2.46
CA ILE A 48 -6.65 0.27 2.52
C ILE A 48 -6.56 0.81 1.09
N PRO A 49 -7.64 1.32 0.49
CA PRO A 49 -7.55 1.97 -0.81
C PRO A 49 -6.67 3.22 -0.70
N VAL A 50 -5.61 3.29 -1.50
CA VAL A 50 -4.70 4.42 -1.54
C VAL A 50 -4.47 4.86 -2.99
N ALA A 51 -4.05 6.11 -3.17
CA ALA A 51 -3.75 6.69 -4.47
C ALA A 51 -2.43 7.48 -4.41
N PHE A 52 -1.56 7.21 -5.37
CA PHE A 52 -0.36 8.01 -5.65
C PHE A 52 -0.62 8.78 -6.94
N GLY A 53 -1.19 9.98 -6.82
CA GLY A 53 -1.68 10.75 -7.98
C GLY A 53 -2.95 10.16 -8.61
N GLU A 54 -3.08 10.28 -9.93
CA GLU A 54 -4.29 9.90 -10.70
C GLU A 54 -4.10 8.67 -11.60
N SER A 55 -2.91 8.06 -11.61
CA SER A 55 -2.52 7.09 -12.65
C SER A 55 -3.12 5.70 -12.46
N HIS A 56 -3.03 5.15 -11.26
CA HIS A 56 -3.43 3.78 -10.95
C HIS A 56 -4.09 3.71 -9.57
N ASP A 57 -4.93 2.69 -9.37
CA ASP A 57 -5.47 2.35 -8.05
C ASP A 57 -4.46 1.47 -7.29
N TYR A 58 -4.31 1.72 -5.99
CA TYR A 58 -3.41 0.97 -5.12
C TYR A 58 -4.13 0.47 -3.87
N LEU A 59 -3.58 -0.59 -3.29
CA LEU A 59 -4.01 -1.18 -2.04
C LEU A 59 -2.85 -1.17 -1.05
N GLY A 60 -3.03 -0.50 0.08
CA GLY A 60 -2.11 -0.47 1.21
C GLY A 60 -2.44 -1.56 2.22
N TYR A 61 -1.44 -2.37 2.58
CA TYR A 61 -1.53 -3.42 3.57
C TYR A 61 -0.66 -3.06 4.77
N PRO A 62 -1.25 -2.80 5.95
CA PRO A 62 -0.49 -2.61 7.18
C PRO A 62 0.36 -3.86 7.47
N VAL A 63 1.65 -3.66 7.77
CA VAL A 63 2.58 -4.75 8.09
C VAL A 63 2.30 -5.31 9.49
N GLU A 64 1.86 -4.45 10.40
CA GLU A 64 1.48 -4.78 11.77
C GLU A 64 0.19 -4.06 12.18
N GLU A 65 -0.48 -4.57 13.21
CA GLU A 65 -1.66 -3.89 13.77
C GLU A 65 -1.20 -2.75 14.69
N GLY A 66 -1.66 -1.54 14.39
CA GLY A 66 -1.33 -0.34 15.16
C GLY A 66 -0.03 0.31 14.70
N GLY A 67 0.74 0.82 15.66
CA GLY A 67 1.94 1.63 15.40
C GLY A 67 1.66 3.13 15.28
N ALA A 68 2.73 3.89 15.05
CA ALA A 68 2.62 5.35 14.91
C ALA A 68 1.77 5.72 13.67
N PRO A 69 1.02 6.83 13.71
CA PRO A 69 0.33 7.36 12.54
C PRO A 69 1.32 7.55 11.38
N ASN A 70 0.96 7.05 10.19
CA ASN A 70 1.76 7.12 8.98
C ASN A 70 1.25 8.27 8.11
N PRO A 71 1.94 9.43 8.07
CA PRO A 71 1.41 10.61 7.38
C PRO A 71 1.31 10.38 5.87
N ALA A 72 2.33 9.78 5.26
CA ALA A 72 2.33 9.53 3.81
C ALA A 72 1.25 8.53 3.38
N ALA A 73 1.07 7.43 4.11
CA ALA A 73 -0.01 6.49 3.82
C ALA A 73 -1.41 7.08 4.07
N SER A 74 -1.55 7.93 5.10
CA SER A 74 -2.80 8.64 5.39
C SER A 74 -3.14 9.66 4.29
N LEU A 75 -2.13 10.37 3.79
CA LEU A 75 -2.29 11.27 2.65
C LEU A 75 -2.73 10.51 1.40
N ALA A 76 -2.10 9.38 1.10
CA ALA A 76 -2.45 8.55 -0.05
C ALA A 76 -3.88 7.98 0.06
N ARG A 77 -4.33 7.59 1.27
CA ARG A 77 -5.72 7.21 1.54
C ARG A 77 -6.67 8.39 1.33
N ASN A 78 -6.34 9.57 1.87
CA ASN A 78 -7.19 10.75 1.73
C ASN A 78 -7.35 11.19 0.26
N GLN A 79 -6.25 11.14 -0.50
CA GLN A 79 -6.27 11.35 -1.95
C GLN A 79 -7.26 10.40 -2.64
N ARG A 80 -7.27 9.12 -2.25
CA ARG A 80 -8.17 8.13 -2.84
C ARG A 80 -9.65 8.39 -2.53
N VAL A 81 -9.94 8.86 -1.33
CA VAL A 81 -11.31 9.09 -0.83
C VAL A 81 -11.88 10.41 -1.35
N THR A 82 -11.07 11.46 -1.37
CA THR A 82 -11.55 12.83 -1.61
C THR A 82 -11.12 13.39 -2.96
N GLY A 83 -10.15 12.76 -3.63
CA GLY A 83 -9.50 13.32 -4.83
C GLY A 83 -8.66 14.57 -4.54
N ASN A 84 -8.53 14.97 -3.27
CA ASN A 84 -7.84 16.18 -2.86
C ASN A 84 -6.54 15.81 -2.12
N PRO A 85 -5.36 16.23 -2.61
CA PRO A 85 -4.10 15.99 -1.93
C PRO A 85 -3.88 16.96 -0.76
N ALA A 86 -4.88 17.77 -0.41
CA ALA A 86 -4.81 18.69 0.71
C ALA A 86 -5.22 18.02 2.03
N PHE A 87 -4.25 17.97 2.94
CA PHE A 87 -4.38 17.87 4.40
C PHE A 87 -4.89 16.54 4.99
N PHE A 88 -4.54 16.31 6.27
CA PHE A 88 -5.06 15.22 7.10
C PHE A 88 -6.43 15.56 7.69
N THR A 89 -7.49 15.44 6.90
CA THR A 89 -8.84 15.88 7.27
C THR A 89 -9.49 15.08 8.40
N ASP A 90 -9.05 13.85 8.65
CA ASP A 90 -9.60 13.00 9.70
C ASP A 90 -8.49 12.18 10.41
N PRO A 91 -8.07 12.58 11.62
CA PRO A 91 -7.06 11.85 12.39
C PRO A 91 -7.52 10.48 12.89
N THR A 92 -8.83 10.25 13.05
CA THR A 92 -9.35 8.96 13.52
C THR A 92 -9.25 7.87 12.45
N SER A 93 -9.13 8.28 11.19
CA SER A 93 -8.92 7.35 10.08
C SER A 93 -7.50 7.40 9.51
N ALA A 94 -6.54 7.84 10.34
CA ALA A 94 -5.13 7.78 10.05
C ALA A 94 -4.71 6.32 9.80
N VAL A 95 -3.97 6.12 8.72
CA VAL A 95 -3.30 4.84 8.47
C VAL A 95 -2.15 4.74 9.45
N ARG A 96 -2.04 3.63 10.18
CA ARG A 96 -1.03 3.42 11.22
C ARG A 96 0.02 2.39 10.79
N GLY A 97 1.22 2.55 11.32
CA GLY A 97 2.33 1.63 11.12
C GLY A 97 2.94 1.69 9.72
N GLU A 98 3.80 0.73 9.42
CA GLU A 98 4.35 0.55 8.08
C GLU A 98 3.31 -0.06 7.15
N VAL A 99 3.25 0.41 5.90
CA VAL A 99 2.25 -0.01 4.92
C VAL A 99 2.94 -0.43 3.64
N VAL A 100 2.61 -1.62 3.17
CA VAL A 100 3.03 -2.12 1.85
C VAL A 100 1.93 -1.78 0.85
N CYS A 101 2.26 -0.98 -0.15
CA CYS A 101 1.35 -0.60 -1.23
C CYS A 101 1.62 -1.42 -2.48
N LEU A 102 0.56 -2.06 -2.99
CA LEU A 102 0.55 -2.82 -4.23
C LEU A 102 -0.41 -2.18 -5.23
N ARG A 103 -0.21 -2.41 -6.53
CA ARG A 103 -1.24 -2.06 -7.52
C ARG A 103 -2.49 -2.92 -7.32
N ALA A 104 -3.66 -2.30 -7.38
CA ALA A 104 -4.94 -2.99 -7.18
C ALA A 104 -5.26 -4.00 -8.29
N ASP A 105 -4.73 -3.78 -9.51
CA ASP A 105 -4.83 -4.73 -10.63
C ASP A 105 -3.86 -5.91 -10.52
N GLY A 106 -2.98 -5.89 -9.51
CA GLY A 106 -1.95 -6.87 -9.26
C GLY A 106 -0.83 -6.87 -10.29
N ALA A 107 -0.68 -5.85 -11.14
CA ALA A 107 0.52 -5.70 -11.95
C ALA A 107 1.71 -5.27 -11.09
N ASP A 108 2.92 -5.52 -11.59
CA ASP A 108 4.12 -5.03 -10.92
C ASP A 108 4.24 -3.51 -11.07
N LEU A 109 4.92 -2.89 -10.11
CA LEU A 109 5.14 -1.45 -10.09
C LEU A 109 6.07 -1.02 -11.22
N THR A 110 5.71 0.10 -11.84
CA THR A 110 6.55 0.79 -12.82
C THR A 110 7.38 1.88 -12.14
N GLU A 111 8.39 2.39 -12.85
CA GLU A 111 9.16 3.56 -12.39
C GLU A 111 8.27 4.79 -12.14
N SER A 112 7.23 4.97 -12.96
CA SER A 112 6.25 6.05 -12.75
C SER A 112 5.42 5.86 -11.48
N ASP A 113 5.08 4.62 -11.13
CA ASP A 113 4.35 4.31 -9.90
C ASP A 113 5.21 4.65 -8.68
N ARG A 114 6.49 4.28 -8.74
CA ARG A 114 7.48 4.64 -7.72
C ARG A 114 7.66 6.15 -7.59
N ALA A 115 7.85 6.86 -8.70
CA ALA A 115 8.00 8.31 -8.69
C ALA A 115 6.78 9.03 -8.09
N ALA A 116 5.56 8.54 -8.36
CA ALA A 116 4.34 9.07 -7.78
C ALA A 116 4.26 8.83 -6.26
N ALA A 117 4.69 7.65 -5.79
CA ALA A 117 4.78 7.36 -4.36
C ALA A 117 5.84 8.24 -3.67
N GLU A 118 7.00 8.46 -4.30
CA GLU A 118 8.03 9.37 -3.80
C GLU A 118 7.53 10.81 -3.70
N GLU A 119 6.75 11.28 -4.68
CA GLU A 119 6.09 12.60 -4.63
C GLU A 119 5.12 12.68 -3.44
N THR A 120 4.33 11.64 -3.23
CA THR A 120 3.36 11.60 -2.12
C THR A 120 4.06 11.63 -0.76
N VAL A 121 5.15 10.88 -0.60
CA VAL A 121 5.97 10.88 0.63
C VAL A 121 6.58 12.26 0.86
N ARG A 122 7.13 12.88 -0.19
CA ARG A 122 7.73 14.22 -0.11
C ARG A 122 6.69 15.27 0.23
N ALA A 123 5.52 15.23 -0.39
CA ALA A 123 4.42 16.13 -0.10
C ALA A 123 3.99 16.03 1.38
N ALA A 124 3.85 14.81 1.90
CA ALA A 124 3.55 14.58 3.32
C ALA A 124 4.65 15.12 4.24
N GLN A 125 5.92 14.91 3.90
CA GLN A 125 7.04 15.41 4.68
C GLN A 125 7.07 16.95 4.71
N VAL A 126 7.00 17.59 3.54
CA VAL A 126 6.97 19.06 3.42
C VAL A 126 5.79 19.62 4.21
N TYR A 127 4.63 19.00 4.11
CA TYR A 127 3.46 19.40 4.88
C TYR A 127 3.71 19.37 6.39
N CYS A 128 4.32 18.30 6.90
CA CYS A 128 4.65 18.17 8.32
C CYS A 128 5.71 19.16 8.79
N GLU A 129 6.63 19.57 7.91
CA GLU A 129 7.69 20.54 8.19
C GLU A 129 7.17 21.99 8.14
N ASP A 130 6.30 22.31 7.18
CA ASP A 130 5.72 23.65 7.00
C ASP A 130 4.65 23.97 8.07
N TYR A 131 3.92 22.94 8.54
CA TYR A 131 2.82 23.08 9.51
C TYR A 131 3.01 22.19 10.75
N PRO A 132 4.07 22.40 11.55
CA PRO A 132 4.46 21.50 12.63
C PRO A 132 3.44 21.44 13.78
N GLU A 133 2.74 22.55 14.08
CA GLU A 133 1.69 22.58 15.10
C GLU A 133 0.46 21.79 14.67
N GLU A 134 0.02 21.96 13.43
CA GLU A 134 -1.13 21.22 12.86
C GLU A 134 -0.82 19.73 12.78
N TYR A 135 0.40 19.37 12.37
CA TYR A 135 0.85 18.00 12.38
C TYR A 135 0.89 17.40 13.79
N ALA A 136 1.34 18.15 14.79
CA ALA A 136 1.35 17.69 16.18
C ALA A 136 -0.07 17.43 16.71
N LEU A 137 -1.03 18.29 16.37
CA LEU A 137 -2.45 18.12 16.71
C LEU A 137 -3.04 16.89 16.02
N TRP A 138 -2.81 16.74 14.71
CA TRP A 138 -3.25 15.58 13.95
C TRP A 138 -2.69 14.29 14.52
N ARG A 139 -1.37 14.22 14.74
CA ARG A 139 -0.71 13.03 15.29
C ARG A 139 -1.24 12.69 16.67
N SER A 140 -1.37 13.69 17.55
CA SER A 140 -1.94 13.49 18.87
C SER A 140 -3.34 12.90 18.76
N ALA A 141 -4.24 13.49 17.98
CA ALA A 141 -5.59 12.95 17.81
C ALA A 141 -5.59 11.52 17.24
N ALA A 142 -4.69 11.23 16.29
CA ALA A 142 -4.55 9.92 15.67
C ALA A 142 -3.95 8.85 16.61
N GLU A 143 -3.32 9.24 17.73
CA GLU A 143 -2.72 8.34 18.74
C GLU A 143 -3.71 7.94 19.86
N TRP A 144 -4.87 8.59 19.98
CA TRP A 144 -5.79 8.41 21.12
C TRP A 144 -6.73 7.19 21.00
N GLU A 145 -6.62 6.39 19.93
CA GLU A 145 -7.33 5.12 19.70
C GLU A 145 -6.42 3.89 19.85
#